data_AF-A0A099F615-F1
#
_entry.id   AF-A0A099F615-F1
#
_cell.length_a   1.000
_cell.length_b   1.000
_cell.length_c   1.000
_cell.angle_alpha   90.00
_cell.angle_beta   90.00
_cell.angle_gamma   90.00
#
_symmetry.space_group_name_H-M   'P 1'
#
loop_
_entity.id
_entity.type
_entity.pdbx_description
1 polymer ?
#
loop_
_entity_poly.entity_id
_entity_poly.type
_entity_poly.pdbx_seq_one_letter_code
_entity_poly.pdbx_strand_id
1 'polypeptide(L)'
;MGLRQILGATALIGLAACGDNTSDYPALLPTEQVLAEPAIAGHAADAAQLDTAGAALEARNRSLRARAPGTAAGTGDLQRRAQALRSRAKTLSERSPDGSPCPEDRPDCASPSGQD
;
A
#
# COMPACT_ATOMS: atom_id res chain seq x y z
N MET A 1 54.62 8.29 28.33
CA MET A 1 54.02 7.79 27.07
C MET A 1 53.08 6.64 27.42
N GLY A 2 51.79 6.90 27.64
CA GLY A 2 50.89 5.82 28.08
C GLY A 2 49.45 6.06 27.68
N LEU A 3 48.88 7.20 28.06
CA LEU A 3 47.44 7.42 27.86
C LEU A 3 47.04 7.63 26.39
N ARG A 4 47.82 8.42 25.63
CA ARG A 4 47.52 8.73 24.20
C ARG A 4 47.70 7.53 23.28
N GLN A 5 48.64 6.62 23.61
CA GLN A 5 48.86 5.40 22.84
C GLN A 5 47.78 4.35 23.13
N ILE A 6 47.35 4.23 24.39
CA ILE A 6 46.22 3.36 24.76
C ILE A 6 44.94 3.83 24.07
N LEU A 7 44.66 5.15 24.07
CA LEU A 7 43.46 5.71 23.42
C LEU A 7 43.46 5.50 21.89
N GLY A 8 44.63 5.59 21.25
CA GLY A 8 44.76 5.33 19.82
C GLY A 8 44.55 3.85 19.48
N ALA A 9 45.05 2.95 20.33
CA ALA A 9 44.88 1.51 20.14
C ALA A 9 43.41 1.07 20.29
N THR A 10 42.67 1.59 21.28
CA THR A 10 41.24 1.28 21.42
C THR A 10 40.39 1.83 20.29
N ALA A 11 40.72 3.00 19.75
CA ALA A 11 40.02 3.54 18.59
C ALA A 11 40.18 2.65 17.35
N LEU A 12 41.38 2.13 17.09
CA LEU A 12 41.64 1.23 15.96
C LEU A 12 40.92 -0.12 16.11
N ILE A 13 40.82 -0.68 17.32
CA ILE A 13 40.09 -1.92 17.58
C ILE A 13 38.57 -1.72 17.37
N GLY A 14 38.03 -0.56 17.76
CA GLY A 14 36.62 -0.22 17.54
C GLY A 14 36.24 -0.12 16.05
N LEU A 15 37.13 0.37 15.18
CA LEU A 15 36.86 0.41 13.74
C LEU A 15 36.88 -0.99 13.10
N ALA A 16 37.75 -1.90 13.55
CA ALA A 16 37.75 -3.28 13.07
C ALA A 16 36.49 -4.05 13.49
N ALA A 17 35.95 -3.75 14.68
CA ALA A 17 34.70 -4.34 15.17
C ALA A 17 33.43 -3.82 14.45
N CYS A 18 33.50 -2.65 13.78
CA CYS A 18 32.39 -2.11 13.01
C CYS A 18 32.32 -2.62 11.56
N GLY A 19 33.31 -3.41 11.12
CA GLY A 19 33.42 -3.96 9.77
C GLY A 19 33.16 -5.48 9.66
N ASP A 20 32.91 -6.16 10.78
CA ASP A 20 32.78 -7.62 10.85
C ASP A 20 31.32 -8.10 10.71
N ASN A 21 30.63 -7.64 9.65
CA ASN A 21 29.28 -8.09 9.28
C ASN A 21 29.24 -8.80 7.92
N THR A 22 30.39 -9.27 7.42
CA THR A 22 30.44 -10.10 6.20
C THR A 22 29.95 -11.54 6.44
N SER A 23 29.72 -11.90 7.69
CA SER A 23 29.28 -13.22 8.18
C SER A 23 27.75 -13.36 8.31
N ASP A 24 26.98 -12.26 8.31
CA ASP A 24 25.51 -12.28 8.44
C ASP A 24 24.78 -12.18 7.09
N TYR A 25 25.51 -12.13 5.98
CA TYR A 25 24.88 -12.16 4.67
C TYR A 25 24.50 -13.61 4.33
N PRO A 26 23.22 -13.92 4.07
CA PRO A 26 22.82 -15.27 3.70
C PRO A 26 23.55 -15.69 2.43
N ALA A 27 23.85 -17.00 2.32
CA ALA A 27 24.48 -17.55 1.13
C ALA A 27 23.72 -17.10 -0.12
N LEU A 28 24.42 -16.44 -1.05
CA LEU A 28 23.82 -16.02 -2.31
C LEU A 28 23.33 -17.24 -3.07
N LEU A 29 22.14 -17.12 -3.67
CA LEU A 29 21.66 -18.12 -4.63
C LEU A 29 22.71 -18.29 -5.74
N PRO A 30 23.00 -19.53 -6.17
CA PRO A 30 23.90 -19.77 -7.29
C PRO A 30 23.45 -18.95 -8.50
N THR A 31 24.41 -18.31 -9.19
CA THR A 31 24.12 -17.47 -10.35
C THR A 31 23.35 -18.24 -11.43
N GLU A 32 23.66 -19.52 -11.60
CA GLU A 32 22.94 -20.44 -12.51
C GLU A 32 21.45 -20.58 -12.17
N GLN A 33 21.08 -20.47 -10.89
CA GLN A 33 19.69 -20.56 -10.45
C GLN A 33 18.95 -19.22 -10.58
N VAL A 34 19.66 -18.09 -10.45
CA VAL A 34 19.11 -16.74 -10.65
C VAL A 34 18.89 -16.43 -12.13
N LEU A 35 19.78 -16.95 -12.99
CA LEU A 35 19.73 -16.75 -14.43
C LEU A 35 19.01 -17.89 -15.18
N ALA A 36 18.54 -18.91 -14.47
CA ALA A 36 17.74 -19.97 -15.08
C ALA A 36 16.46 -19.37 -15.66
N GLU A 37 16.12 -19.79 -16.89
CA GLU A 37 14.85 -19.41 -17.50
C GLU A 37 13.71 -19.81 -16.56
N PRO A 38 12.89 -18.85 -16.09
CA PRO A 38 11.84 -19.14 -15.14
C PRO A 38 10.85 -20.11 -15.79
N ALA A 39 10.48 -21.17 -15.05
CA ALA A 39 9.50 -22.13 -15.53
C ALA A 39 8.14 -21.43 -15.65
N ILE A 40 7.80 -21.00 -16.86
CA ILE A 40 6.49 -20.45 -17.17
C ILE A 40 5.49 -21.60 -17.05
N ALA A 41 4.52 -21.44 -16.15
CA ALA A 41 3.50 -22.46 -15.95
C ALA A 41 2.77 -22.74 -17.28
N GLY A 42 2.51 -24.02 -17.60
CA GLY A 42 2.03 -24.43 -18.93
C GLY A 42 0.79 -23.68 -19.42
N HIS A 43 -0.11 -23.29 -18.51
CA HIS A 43 -1.31 -22.51 -18.83
C HIS A 43 -1.02 -21.06 -19.28
N ALA A 44 0.15 -20.51 -18.96
CA ALA A 44 0.57 -19.20 -19.43
C ALA A 44 1.12 -19.25 -20.87
N ALA A 45 1.67 -20.39 -21.30
CA ALA A 45 2.02 -20.60 -22.70
C ALA A 45 0.74 -20.65 -23.56
N ASP A 46 -0.25 -21.44 -23.14
CA ASP A 46 -1.54 -21.54 -23.83
C ASP A 46 -2.23 -20.16 -23.99
N ALA A 47 -2.12 -19.31 -22.95
CA ALA A 47 -2.64 -17.95 -22.98
C ALA A 47 -1.89 -17.03 -23.96
N ALA A 48 -0.57 -17.23 -24.16
CA ALA A 48 0.24 -16.47 -25.10
C ALA A 48 0.02 -16.89 -26.56
N GLN A 49 -0.38 -18.14 -26.82
CA GLN A 49 -0.70 -18.64 -28.15
C GLN A 49 -2.14 -18.36 -28.61
N LEU A 50 -3.04 -17.99 -27.70
CA LEU A 50 -4.41 -17.60 -28.01
C LEU A 50 -4.50 -16.12 -28.41
N ASP A 51 -4.27 -15.81 -29.70
CA ASP A 51 -4.55 -14.50 -30.32
C ASP A 51 -6.03 -14.07 -30.15
N THR A 52 -6.90 -15.02 -29.84
CA THR A 52 -8.33 -14.80 -29.56
C THR A 52 -8.60 -14.13 -28.22
N ALA A 53 -7.67 -14.20 -27.25
CA ALA A 53 -7.85 -13.56 -25.94
C ALA A 53 -7.94 -12.03 -26.09
N GLY A 54 -7.09 -11.44 -26.93
CA GLY A 54 -7.09 -10.01 -27.22
C GLY A 54 -8.42 -9.55 -27.83
N ALA A 55 -8.88 -10.24 -28.89
CA ALA A 55 -10.14 -9.93 -29.54
C ALA A 55 -11.36 -10.10 -28.62
N ALA A 56 -11.37 -11.13 -27.77
CA ALA A 56 -12.43 -11.37 -26.80
C ALA A 56 -12.46 -10.31 -25.68
N LEU A 57 -11.28 -9.90 -25.19
CA LEU A 57 -11.13 -8.83 -24.21
C LEU A 57 -11.59 -7.48 -24.77
N GLU A 58 -11.21 -7.16 -26.02
CA GLU A 58 -11.62 -5.94 -26.73
C GLU A 58 -13.14 -5.89 -26.94
N ALA A 59 -13.75 -6.99 -27.39
CA ALA A 59 -15.20 -7.11 -27.54
C ALA A 59 -15.92 -6.92 -26.20
N ARG A 60 -15.38 -7.53 -25.13
CA ARG A 60 -15.92 -7.37 -23.78
C ARG A 60 -15.78 -5.93 -23.29
N ASN A 61 -14.64 -5.27 -23.51
CA ASN A 61 -14.42 -3.87 -23.15
C ASN A 61 -15.42 -2.95 -23.86
N ARG A 62 -15.61 -3.12 -25.18
CA ARG A 62 -16.64 -2.38 -25.95
C ARG A 62 -18.04 -2.60 -25.36
N SER A 63 -18.39 -3.84 -25.03
CA SER A 63 -19.70 -4.14 -24.41
C SER A 63 -19.87 -3.50 -23.03
N LEU A 64 -18.79 -3.35 -22.26
CA LEU A 64 -18.81 -2.71 -20.95
C LEU A 64 -18.91 -1.19 -21.09
N ARG A 65 -18.16 -0.59 -22.02
CA ARG A 65 -18.27 0.84 -22.34
C ARG A 65 -19.65 1.21 -22.87
N ALA A 66 -20.26 0.36 -23.69
CA ALA A 66 -21.62 0.57 -24.19
C ALA A 66 -22.68 0.45 -23.08
N ARG A 67 -22.44 -0.40 -22.07
CA ARG A 67 -23.36 -0.62 -20.94
C ARG A 67 -23.15 0.35 -19.78
N ALA A 68 -21.96 0.93 -19.62
CA ALA A 68 -21.68 1.87 -18.56
C ALA A 68 -22.41 3.20 -18.85
N PRO A 69 -23.47 3.54 -18.09
CA PRO A 69 -24.11 4.83 -18.25
C PRO A 69 -23.24 5.87 -17.55
N GLY A 70 -22.50 6.64 -18.34
CA GLY A 70 -21.80 7.84 -17.89
C GLY A 70 -20.28 7.69 -17.84
N THR A 71 -19.60 8.78 -18.20
CA THR A 71 -18.19 9.00 -17.87
C THR A 71 -17.98 8.89 -16.37
N ALA A 72 -16.77 8.50 -15.94
CA ALA A 72 -16.40 8.56 -14.54
C ALA A 72 -16.82 9.92 -13.96
N ALA A 73 -17.50 9.91 -12.81
CA ALA A 73 -18.04 11.12 -12.21
C ALA A 73 -16.92 12.17 -12.07
N GLY A 74 -17.13 13.35 -12.65
CA GLY A 74 -16.16 14.43 -12.58
C GLY A 74 -15.87 14.84 -11.12
N THR A 75 -14.70 15.40 -10.87
CA THR A 75 -14.22 15.75 -9.52
C THR A 75 -15.22 16.56 -8.71
N GLY A 76 -15.94 17.49 -9.34
CA GLY A 76 -16.99 18.28 -8.67
C GLY A 76 -18.22 17.46 -8.25
N ASP A 77 -18.60 16.45 -9.03
CA ASP A 77 -19.71 15.55 -8.65
C ASP A 77 -19.32 14.63 -7.50
N LEU A 78 -18.10 14.10 -7.54
CA LEU A 78 -17.53 13.32 -6.44
C LEU A 78 -17.44 14.15 -5.15
N GLN A 79 -17.01 15.41 -5.24
CA GLN A 79 -16.94 16.31 -4.08
C GLN A 79 -18.33 16.55 -3.46
N ARG A 80 -19.35 16.80 -4.28
CA ARG A 80 -20.73 16.96 -3.79
C ARG A 80 -21.24 15.70 -3.09
N ARG A 81 -21.00 14.52 -3.68
CA ARG A 81 -21.38 13.23 -3.07
C ARG A 81 -20.65 13.02 -1.74
N ALA A 82 -19.35 13.29 -1.69
CA ALA A 82 -18.55 13.17 -0.47
C ALA A 82 -19.05 14.13 0.63
N GLN A 83 -19.47 15.34 0.28
CA GLN A 83 -20.03 16.29 1.23
C GLN A 83 -21.41 15.84 1.74
N ALA A 84 -22.27 15.34 0.85
CA ALA A 84 -23.56 14.76 1.23
C ALA A 84 -23.40 13.54 2.15
N LEU A 85 -22.42 12.68 1.89
CA LEU A 85 -22.10 11.53 2.75
C LEU A 85 -21.60 11.96 4.13
N ARG A 86 -20.69 12.94 4.20
CA ARG A 86 -20.20 13.50 5.47
C ARG A 86 -21.33 14.11 6.30
N SER A 87 -22.24 14.85 5.66
CA SER A 87 -23.43 15.39 6.35
C SER A 87 -24.31 14.28 6.93
N ARG A 88 -24.59 13.22 6.17
CA ARG A 88 -25.39 12.09 6.65
C ARG A 88 -24.70 11.34 7.78
N ALA A 89 -23.39 11.12 7.68
CA ALA A 89 -22.60 10.49 8.72
C ALA A 89 -22.65 11.29 10.02
N LYS A 90 -22.56 12.62 9.95
CA LYS A 90 -22.70 13.50 11.12
C LYS A 90 -24.08 13.37 11.78
N THR A 91 -25.15 13.38 10.99
CA THR A 91 -26.51 13.17 11.52
C THR A 91 -26.68 11.79 12.15
N LEU A 92 -26.03 10.76 11.59
CA LEU A 92 -26.05 9.42 12.15
C LEU A 92 -25.20 9.31 13.42
N SER A 93 -24.05 9.96 13.51
CA SER A 93 -23.20 9.94 14.71
C SER A 93 -23.84 10.66 15.89
N GLU A 94 -24.63 11.70 15.63
CA GLU A 94 -25.42 12.40 16.65
C GLU A 94 -26.62 11.58 17.14
N ARG A 95 -26.98 10.51 16.42
CA ARG A 95 -28.12 9.64 16.75
C ARG A 95 -27.59 8.36 17.39
N SER A 96 -27.74 8.20 18.70
CA SER A 96 -27.40 6.92 19.32
C SER A 96 -28.26 5.79 18.75
N PRO A 97 -27.70 4.59 18.59
CA PRO A 97 -28.42 3.41 18.09
C PRO A 97 -29.66 3.06 18.92
N ASP A 98 -29.70 3.50 20.18
CA ASP A 98 -30.79 3.23 21.13
C ASP A 98 -31.68 4.46 21.39
N GLY A 99 -31.50 5.56 20.65
CA GLY A 99 -32.30 6.79 20.76
C GLY A 99 -32.00 7.69 21.98
N SER A 100 -31.02 7.33 22.82
CA SER A 100 -30.54 8.17 23.93
C SER A 100 -29.52 9.21 23.43
N PRO A 101 -29.44 10.44 23.95
CA PRO A 101 -28.39 11.40 23.56
C PRO A 101 -26.99 10.82 23.84
N CYS A 102 -26.01 11.13 22.98
CA CYS A 102 -24.61 10.72 23.21
C CYS A 102 -24.15 11.26 24.57
N PRO A 103 -23.60 10.41 25.47
CA PRO A 103 -23.03 10.88 26.73
C PRO A 103 -21.80 11.78 26.46
N GLU A 104 -21.69 12.87 27.23
CA GLU A 104 -20.67 13.94 27.03
C GLU A 104 -19.22 13.44 27.12
N ASP A 105 -19.01 12.26 27.73
CA ASP A 105 -17.68 11.73 28.05
C ASP A 105 -17.09 10.82 26.96
N ARG A 106 -17.77 10.65 25.80
CA ARG A 106 -17.24 9.84 24.69
C ARG A 106 -16.52 10.69 23.63
N PRO A 107 -15.19 10.52 23.45
CA PRO A 107 -14.44 11.27 22.44
C PRO A 107 -14.88 10.94 21.01
N ASP A 108 -15.46 9.76 20.79
CA ASP A 108 -15.97 9.33 19.49
C ASP A 108 -17.29 10.05 19.08
N CYS A 109 -18.01 10.64 20.05
CA CYS A 109 -19.19 11.48 19.81
C CYS A 109 -18.83 12.97 19.72
N ALA A 110 -17.60 13.38 20.03
CA ALA A 110 -17.20 14.78 19.95
C ALA A 110 -17.03 15.18 18.49
N SER A 111 -17.86 16.13 18.04
CA SER A 111 -17.61 16.81 16.76
C SER A 111 -16.18 17.40 16.77
N PRO A 112 -15.37 17.25 15.71
CA PRO A 112 -14.13 18.00 15.58
C PRO A 112 -14.49 19.47 15.29
N SER A 113 -14.83 20.21 16.32
CA SER A 113 -14.96 21.66 16.27
C SER A 113 -13.57 22.28 16.25
N GLY A 114 -13.22 22.92 15.14
CA GLY A 114 -12.07 23.82 15.06
C GLY A 114 -10.98 23.36 14.11
N GLN A 115 -11.09 23.76 12.85
CA GLN A 115 -9.95 24.19 12.06
C GLN A 115 -10.41 25.48 11.37
N ASP A 116 -10.03 26.60 12.00
CA ASP A 116 -9.96 27.94 11.39
C ASP A 116 -8.99 27.94 10.20
#